data_AF-A0A3N7DIQ8-F1
#
_entry.id   AF-A0A3N7DIQ8-F1
#
_cell.length_a   1.000
_cell.length_b   1.000
_cell.length_c   1.000
_cell.angle_alpha   90.00
_cell.angle_beta   90.00
_cell.angle_gamma   90.00
#
_symmetry.space_group_name_H-M   'P 1'
#
loop_
_entity.id
_entity.type
_entity.pdbx_description
1 polymer ?
#
loop_
_entity_poly.entity_id
_entity_poly.type
_entity_poly.pdbx_seq_one_letter_code
_entity_poly.pdbx_strand_id
1 'polypeptide(L)'
;MRIWLNKHFGFSKGEFNGLLFLVLLIIAIKATPFLYNYYKPVEKDDPTLLSQIQHLKVVEEERSAYTHRRIDGSDAVKNIRFFNFDPNTLSINGWQSFGLSPKQPAAIVNYTNKGGSFYKPEDLKKCIPFRQSCTRNCSLMLI
;
A
#
# COMPACT_ATOMS: atom_id res chain seq x y z
N MET A 1 -24.11 -38.78 -27.82
CA MET A 1 -23.99 -38.41 -26.39
C MET A 1 -25.32 -38.31 -25.65
N ARG A 2 -26.42 -37.85 -26.28
CA ARG A 2 -27.73 -37.72 -25.61
C ARG A 2 -28.29 -39.02 -25.01
N ILE A 3 -28.06 -40.16 -25.68
CA ILE A 3 -28.58 -41.49 -25.28
C ILE A 3 -27.89 -41.99 -23.99
N TRP A 4 -26.59 -41.75 -23.83
CA TRP A 4 -25.83 -42.17 -22.65
C TRP A 4 -26.18 -41.34 -21.40
N LEU A 5 -26.31 -40.02 -21.55
CA LEU A 5 -26.70 -39.10 -20.47
C LEU A 5 -28.11 -39.38 -19.96
N ASN A 6 -29.06 -39.68 -20.85
CA ASN A 6 -30.42 -39.99 -20.45
C ASN A 6 -30.52 -41.32 -19.69
N LYS A 7 -29.63 -42.28 -19.98
CA LYS A 7 -29.58 -43.58 -19.30
C LYS A 7 -29.06 -43.50 -17.87
N HIS A 8 -28.13 -42.59 -17.58
CA HIS A 8 -27.50 -42.47 -16.25
C HIS A 8 -28.11 -41.40 -15.36
N PHE A 9 -28.66 -40.33 -15.94
CA PHE A 9 -29.14 -39.16 -15.19
C PHE A 9 -30.62 -38.85 -15.38
N GLY A 10 -31.33 -39.53 -16.30
CA GLY A 10 -32.78 -39.36 -16.48
C GLY A 10 -33.21 -37.99 -17.02
N PHE A 11 -32.31 -37.27 -17.71
CA PHE A 11 -32.58 -35.91 -18.19
C PHE A 11 -33.77 -35.82 -19.15
N SER A 12 -34.73 -34.95 -18.83
CA SER A 12 -35.82 -34.57 -19.74
C SER A 12 -35.29 -33.84 -20.98
N LYS A 13 -36.05 -33.89 -22.09
CA LYS A 13 -35.70 -33.19 -23.34
C LYS A 13 -35.48 -31.68 -23.13
N GLY A 14 -36.24 -31.07 -22.22
CA GLY A 14 -36.11 -29.64 -21.87
C GLY A 14 -34.87 -29.33 -21.02
N GLU A 15 -34.53 -30.20 -20.07
CA GLU A 15 -33.38 -30.02 -19.18
C GLU A 15 -32.06 -30.13 -19.94
N PHE A 16 -32.00 -31.02 -20.94
CA PHE A 16 -30.82 -31.15 -21.79
C PHE A 16 -30.56 -29.88 -22.63
N ASN A 17 -31.62 -29.26 -23.16
CA ASN A 17 -31.48 -27.99 -23.88
C ASN A 17 -31.05 -26.85 -22.94
N GLY A 18 -31.56 -26.84 -21.70
CA GLY A 18 -31.14 -25.89 -20.67
C GLY A 18 -29.67 -26.06 -20.26
N LEU A 19 -29.23 -27.30 -20.06
CA LEU A 19 -27.83 -27.63 -19.77
C LEU A 19 -26.92 -27.18 -20.92
N LEU A 20 -27.30 -27.46 -22.17
CA LEU A 20 -26.52 -27.10 -23.35
C LEU A 20 -26.42 -25.58 -23.50
N PHE A 21 -27.51 -24.86 -23.22
CA PHE A 21 -27.52 -23.40 -23.19
C PHE A 21 -26.60 -22.84 -22.09
N LEU A 22 -26.65 -23.39 -20.87
CA LEU A 22 -25.81 -22.99 -19.76
C LEU A 22 -24.31 -23.20 -20.06
N VAL A 23 -23.95 -24.35 -20.64
CA VAL A 23 -22.56 -24.65 -21.03
C VAL A 23 -22.08 -23.66 -22.09
N LEU A 24 -22.91 -23.35 -23.09
CA LEU A 24 -22.58 -22.39 -24.13
C LEU A 24 -22.40 -20.98 -23.55
N LEU A 25 -23.26 -20.57 -22.62
CA LEU A 25 -23.14 -19.30 -21.89
C LEU A 25 -21.80 -19.20 -21.14
N ILE A 26 -21.42 -20.25 -20.41
CA ILE A 26 -20.15 -20.29 -19.67
C ILE A 26 -18.96 -20.19 -20.63
N ILE A 27 -19.00 -20.90 -21.75
CA ILE A 27 -17.97 -20.83 -22.79
C ILE A 27 -17.88 -19.41 -23.38
N ALA A 28 -19.01 -18.75 -23.64
CA ALA A 28 -19.02 -17.38 -24.17
C ALA A 28 -18.38 -16.37 -23.19
N ILE A 29 -18.67 -16.49 -21.89
CA ILE A 29 -18.06 -15.64 -20.86
C ILE A 29 -16.55 -15.89 -20.78
N LYS A 30 -16.12 -17.16 -20.80
CA LYS A 30 -14.68 -17.52 -20.79
C LYS A 30 -13.96 -17.12 -22.08
N ALA A 31 -14.67 -17.12 -23.21
CA ALA A 31 -14.15 -16.65 -24.48
C ALA A 31 -13.97 -15.13 -24.49
N THR A 32 -14.67 -14.37 -23.64
CA THR A 32 -14.60 -12.90 -23.60
C THR A 32 -13.17 -12.37 -23.38
N PRO A 33 -12.41 -12.74 -22.33
CA PRO A 33 -11.03 -12.29 -22.18
C PRO A 33 -10.09 -12.84 -23.27
N PHE A 34 -10.41 -14.00 -23.84
CA PHE A 34 -9.60 -14.62 -24.89
C PHE A 34 -9.74 -13.87 -26.22
N LEU A 35 -10.97 -13.58 -26.65
CA LEU A 35 -11.24 -12.75 -27.83
C LEU A 35 -10.75 -11.33 -27.62
N TYR A 36 -10.93 -10.76 -26.42
CA TYR A 36 -10.43 -9.41 -26.14
C TYR A 36 -8.91 -9.31 -26.35
N ASN A 37 -8.14 -10.28 -25.86
CA ASN A 37 -6.70 -10.32 -26.09
C ASN A 37 -6.32 -10.60 -27.55
N TYR A 38 -7.13 -11.35 -28.30
CA TYR A 38 -6.86 -11.66 -29.71
C TYR A 38 -7.17 -10.48 -30.65
N TYR A 39 -8.22 -9.71 -30.37
CA TYR A 39 -8.65 -8.57 -31.18
C TYR A 39 -8.10 -7.23 -30.70
N LYS A 40 -7.42 -7.18 -29.56
CA LYS A 40 -6.54 -6.06 -29.23
C LYS A 40 -5.50 -5.98 -30.37
N PRO A 41 -5.51 -4.94 -31.21
CA PRO A 41 -4.30 -4.66 -31.98
C PRO A 41 -3.21 -4.52 -30.93
N VAL A 42 -2.07 -5.19 -31.13
CA VAL A 42 -0.85 -4.91 -30.37
C VAL A 42 -0.77 -3.39 -30.34
N GLU A 43 -0.98 -2.82 -29.15
CA GLU A 43 -0.71 -1.43 -28.88
C GLU A 43 0.78 -1.35 -29.17
N LYS A 44 1.12 -0.93 -30.40
CA LYS A 44 2.50 -0.72 -30.79
C LYS A 44 2.91 0.39 -29.86
N ASP A 45 3.54 0.02 -28.75
CA ASP A 45 4.14 0.96 -27.83
C ASP A 45 4.88 1.95 -28.70
N ASP A 46 4.38 3.19 -28.73
CA ASP A 46 4.95 4.23 -29.56
C ASP A 46 6.47 4.21 -29.25
N PRO A 47 7.37 4.05 -30.24
CA PRO A 47 8.80 3.93 -29.97
C PRO A 47 9.34 5.14 -29.16
N THR A 48 8.58 6.25 -29.16
CA THR A 48 8.80 7.40 -28.28
C THR A 48 8.42 7.18 -26.81
N LEU A 49 7.41 6.36 -26.49
CA LEU A 49 7.03 6.03 -25.11
C LEU A 49 8.00 5.03 -24.47
N LEU A 50 8.47 4.03 -25.23
CA LEU A 50 9.47 3.07 -24.73
C LEU A 50 10.80 3.74 -24.37
N SER A 51 11.25 4.69 -25.20
CA SER A 51 12.47 5.46 -24.93
C SER A 51 12.33 6.40 -23.71
N GLN A 52 11.14 6.96 -23.47
CA GLN A 52 10.87 7.75 -22.26
C GLN A 52 10.92 6.90 -20.97
N ILE A 53 10.36 5.68 -21.00
CA ILE A 53 10.41 4.76 -19.85
C ILE A 53 11.86 4.37 -19.52
N GLN A 54 12.71 4.18 -20.54
CA GLN A 54 14.10 3.84 -20.33
C GLN A 54 14.91 4.97 -19.70
N HIS A 55 14.69 6.22 -20.13
CA HIS A 55 15.33 7.39 -19.52
C HIS A 55 14.91 7.57 -18.04
N LEU A 56 13.64 7.31 -17.71
CA LEU A 56 13.14 7.41 -16.34
C LEU A 56 13.78 6.37 -15.40
N LYS A 57 13.95 5.13 -15.87
CA LYS A 57 14.61 4.06 -15.08
C LYS A 57 16.08 4.36 -14.80
N VAL A 58 16.83 4.86 -15.79
CA VAL A 58 18.26 5.21 -15.62
C VAL A 58 18.41 6.36 -14.62
N VAL A 59 17.57 7.39 -14.71
CA VAL A 59 17.58 8.51 -13.75
C VAL A 59 17.23 8.05 -12.33
N GLU A 60 16.31 7.09 -12.18
CA GLU A 60 15.95 6.53 -10.87
C GLU A 60 17.07 5.68 -10.26
N GLU A 61 17.74 4.84 -11.06
CA GLU A 61 18.89 4.04 -10.63
C GLU A 61 20.09 4.92 -10.23
N GLU A 62 20.41 5.94 -11.02
CA GLU A 62 21.48 6.90 -10.69
C GLU A 62 21.14 7.66 -9.41
N ARG A 63 19.91 8.20 -9.30
CA ARG A 63 19.46 8.90 -8.09
C ARG A 63 19.57 8.02 -6.85
N SER A 64 19.25 6.74 -6.95
CA SER A 64 19.37 5.76 -5.87
C SER A 64 20.83 5.53 -5.47
N ALA A 65 21.74 5.40 -6.44
CA ALA A 65 23.17 5.27 -6.21
C ALA A 65 23.81 6.55 -5.60
N TYR A 66 23.38 7.74 -6.02
CA TYR A 66 23.80 9.01 -5.43
C TYR A 66 23.31 9.18 -3.99
N THR A 67 22.07 8.76 -3.72
CA THR A 67 21.50 8.84 -2.37
C THR A 67 22.21 7.88 -1.41
N HIS A 68 22.60 6.69 -1.86
CA HIS A 68 23.34 5.74 -1.04
C HIS A 68 24.77 6.24 -0.71
N ARG A 69 25.49 6.81 -1.69
CA ARG A 69 26.86 7.34 -1.50
C ARG A 69 26.93 8.57 -0.59
N ARG A 70 25.87 9.39 -0.52
CA ARG A 70 25.80 10.53 0.40
C ARG A 70 25.57 10.14 1.86
N ILE A 71 25.07 8.93 2.13
CA ILE A 71 24.85 8.42 3.50
C ILE A 71 26.17 8.01 4.15
N ASP A 72 27.12 7.50 3.37
CA ASP A 72 28.44 7.07 3.89
C ASP A 72 29.43 8.22 4.07
N GLY A 73 29.16 9.40 3.48
CA GLY A 73 30.10 10.53 3.43
C GLY A 73 29.72 11.76 4.26
N SER A 74 28.61 11.73 5.02
CA SER A 74 28.27 12.83 5.93
C SER A 74 28.53 12.43 7.38
N ASP A 75 29.60 13.00 7.94
CA ASP A 75 29.83 13.11 9.38
C ASP A 75 28.63 13.75 10.08
N ALA A 76 27.72 12.86 10.48
CA ALA A 76 26.69 12.97 11.51
C ALA A 76 25.56 12.01 11.10
N VAL A 77 25.86 10.70 11.04
CA VAL A 77 24.86 9.71 11.44
C VAL A 77 24.55 10.03 12.90
N LYS A 78 23.66 11.00 13.11
CA LYS A 78 23.00 11.22 14.39
C LYS A 78 22.41 9.86 14.69
N ASN A 79 23.04 9.12 15.59
CA ASN A 79 22.56 7.83 16.07
C ASN A 79 21.13 8.07 16.52
N ILE A 80 20.16 7.78 15.64
CA ILE A 80 18.75 7.84 15.96
C ILE A 80 18.58 6.63 16.88
N ARG A 81 18.82 6.85 18.18
CA ARG A 81 18.53 5.83 19.18
C ARG A 81 17.03 5.66 19.15
N PHE A 82 16.62 4.52 18.62
CA PHE A 82 15.24 4.11 18.68
C PHE A 82 14.99 3.68 20.14
N PHE A 83 14.41 4.57 20.96
CA PHE A 83 13.97 4.22 22.31
C PHE A 83 12.44 4.12 22.35
N ASN A 84 11.95 3.03 22.92
CA ASN A 84 10.55 2.90 23.26
C ASN A 84 10.19 3.99 24.26
N PHE A 85 9.08 4.67 24.04
CA PHE A 85 8.60 5.72 24.91
C PHE A 85 7.11 5.58 25.13
N ASP A 86 6.65 5.91 26.34
CA ASP A 86 5.24 5.99 26.67
C ASP A 86 4.75 7.43 26.49
N PRO A 87 3.78 7.68 25.60
CA PRO A 87 3.29 9.03 25.32
C PRO A 87 2.61 9.70 26.51
N ASN A 88 2.18 8.92 27.52
CA ASN A 88 1.48 9.42 28.70
C ASN A 88 2.43 9.92 29.79
N THR A 89 3.70 9.49 29.76
CA THR A 89 4.71 9.81 30.80
C THR A 89 5.89 10.61 30.27
N LEU A 90 5.97 10.81 28.95
CA LEU A 90 7.10 11.47 28.31
C LEU A 90 7.12 12.99 28.56
N SER A 91 8.28 13.50 28.99
CA SER A 91 8.50 14.92 29.25
C SER A 91 8.71 15.74 27.96
N ILE A 92 8.59 17.07 28.08
CA ILE A 92 8.78 18.02 26.96
C ILE A 92 10.12 17.78 26.23
N ASN A 93 11.20 17.58 26.98
CA ASN A 93 12.54 17.35 26.42
C ASN A 93 12.64 15.99 25.69
N GLY A 94 11.91 14.97 26.17
CA GLY A 94 11.81 13.68 25.51
C GLY A 94 11.14 13.82 24.14
N TRP A 95 10.01 14.53 24.08
CA TRP A 95 9.30 14.82 22.84
C TRP A 95 10.11 15.65 21.84
N GLN A 96 10.91 16.60 22.31
CA GLN A 96 11.84 17.36 21.45
C GLN A 96 12.95 16.48 20.87
N SER A 97 13.40 15.47 21.62
CA SER A 97 14.41 14.51 21.15
C SER A 97 13.92 13.66 19.97
N PHE A 98 12.59 13.47 19.85
CA PHE A 98 11.94 12.83 18.70
C PHE A 98 11.78 13.73 17.47
N GLY A 99 12.26 14.98 17.52
CA GLY A 99 12.23 15.92 16.40
C GLY A 99 10.95 16.76 16.32
N LEU A 100 10.16 16.82 17.40
CA LEU A 100 9.03 17.74 17.48
C LEU A 100 9.50 19.18 17.68
N SER A 101 8.82 20.11 17.02
CA SER A 101 9.02 21.55 17.21
C SER A 101 8.69 21.92 18.65
N PRO A 102 9.40 22.86 19.31
CA PRO A 102 9.22 23.18 20.73
C PRO A 102 7.78 23.52 21.15
N LYS A 103 6.92 23.94 20.20
CA LYS A 103 5.50 24.23 20.46
C LYS A 103 4.61 22.98 20.56
N GLN A 104 4.99 21.88 19.92
CA GLN A 104 4.20 20.65 19.86
C GLN A 104 4.20 19.86 21.19
N PRO A 105 5.36 19.60 21.85
CA PRO A 105 5.41 18.90 23.13
C PRO A 105 4.58 19.53 24.24
N ALA A 106 4.47 20.87 24.27
CA ALA A 106 3.72 21.59 25.29
C ALA A 106 2.22 21.25 25.25
N ALA A 107 1.67 21.02 24.05
CA ALA A 107 0.27 20.60 23.89
C ALA A 107 0.06 19.16 24.36
N ILE A 108 1.01 18.25 24.10
CA ILE A 108 0.95 16.85 24.54
C ILE A 108 0.95 16.77 26.06
N VAL A 109 1.92 17.43 26.70
CA VAL A 109 2.09 17.40 28.16
C VAL A 109 0.93 18.10 28.87
N ASN A 110 0.39 19.18 28.30
CA ASN A 110 -0.81 19.81 28.86
C ASN A 110 -2.06 18.92 28.73
N TYR A 111 -2.16 18.10 27.69
CA TYR A 111 -3.26 17.16 27.53
C TYR A 111 -3.18 16.04 28.57
N THR A 112 -1.99 15.46 28.80
CA THR A 112 -1.79 14.42 29.81
C THR A 112 -1.96 14.94 31.25
N ASN A 113 -1.45 16.14 31.54
CA ASN A 113 -1.62 16.79 32.85
C ASN A 113 -3.08 17.10 33.19
N LYS A 114 -3.95 17.28 32.18
CA LYS A 114 -5.39 17.48 32.36
C LYS A 114 -6.16 16.16 32.59
N GLY A 115 -5.47 15.03 32.65
CA GLY A 115 -6.07 13.70 32.79
C GLY A 115 -6.46 13.05 31.47
N GLY A 116 -6.04 13.61 30.33
CA GLY A 116 -6.16 12.93 29.04
C GLY A 116 -5.14 11.80 28.92
N SER A 117 -5.51 10.68 28.29
CA SER A 117 -4.59 9.56 28.05
C SER A 117 -4.65 9.12 26.60
N PHE A 118 -3.49 8.86 26.01
CA PHE A 118 -3.36 8.33 24.67
C PHE A 118 -3.38 6.80 24.75
N TYR A 119 -4.45 6.19 24.23
CA TYR A 119 -4.61 4.74 24.16
C TYR A 119 -4.20 4.17 22.80
N LYS A 120 -4.23 5.00 21.75
CA LYS A 120 -3.91 4.59 20.38
C LYS A 120 -2.93 5.55 19.70
N PRO A 121 -2.05 5.05 18.82
CA PRO A 121 -1.16 5.89 18.03
C PRO A 121 -1.90 6.91 17.15
N GLU A 122 -3.14 6.63 16.77
CA GLU A 122 -4.00 7.54 16.01
C GLU A 122 -4.43 8.76 16.82
N ASP A 123 -4.50 8.66 18.15
CA ASP A 123 -4.97 9.76 19.00
C ASP A 123 -3.92 10.87 19.12
N LEU A 124 -2.63 10.51 19.09
CA LEU A 124 -1.55 11.48 18.96
C LEU A 124 -1.63 12.27 17.65
N LYS A 125 -1.98 11.61 16.53
CA LYS A 125 -2.10 12.26 15.21
C LYS A 125 -3.24 13.29 15.17
N LYS A 126 -4.27 13.14 16.00
CA LYS A 126 -5.41 14.09 16.09
C LYS A 126 -5.05 15.33 16.90
N CYS A 127 -4.25 15.18 17.95
CA CYS A 127 -3.90 16.30 18.83
C CYS A 127 -2.88 17.26 18.21
N ILE A 128 -2.01 16.78 17.31
CA ILE A 128 -0.92 17.58 16.75
C ILE A 128 -0.76 17.34 15.25
N PRO A 129 -0.63 18.41 14.44
CA PRO A 129 -0.26 18.26 13.04
C PRO A 129 1.21 17.80 12.94
N PHE A 130 1.42 16.52 12.63
CA PHE A 130 2.73 15.99 12.26
C PHE A 130 3.00 16.23 10.77
N ARG A 131 4.24 16.60 10.42
CA ARG A 131 4.70 16.60 9.02
C ARG A 131 4.77 15.13 8.56
N GLN A 132 4.26 14.80 7.37
CA GLN A 132 4.07 13.41 6.91
C GLN A 132 5.34 12.52 6.98
N SER A 133 6.54 13.12 6.97
CA SER A 133 7.81 12.41 7.16
C SER A 133 8.04 11.88 8.60
N CYS A 134 7.46 12.51 9.62
CA CYS A 134 7.63 12.10 11.03
C CYS A 134 6.63 11.01 11.46
N THR A 135 5.47 10.95 10.80
CA THR A 135 4.38 10.02 11.13
C THR A 135 4.76 8.56 10.91
N ARG A 136 5.62 8.28 9.92
CA ARG A 136 6.09 6.91 9.61
C ARG A 136 6.94 6.31 10.74
N ASN A 137 7.76 7.12 11.41
CA ASN A 137 8.61 6.63 12.51
C ASN A 137 7.88 6.59 13.85
N CYS A 138 6.98 7.54 14.15
CA CYS A 138 6.25 7.55 15.43
C CYS A 138 5.23 6.40 15.53
N SER A 139 4.66 5.95 14.40
CA SER A 139 3.66 4.87 14.39
C SER A 139 4.27 3.48 14.63
N LEU A 140 5.59 3.33 14.52
CA LEU A 140 6.32 2.06 14.65
C LEU A 140 6.86 1.83 16.07
N MET A 141 6.54 2.73 17.01
CA MET A 141 7.30 2.89 18.25
C MET A 141 6.46 3.00 19.53
N LEU A 142 5.15 3.01 19.37
CA LEU A 142 4.19 2.99 20.47
C LEU A 142 3.93 1.52 20.81
N ILE A 143 4.39 1.11 22.00
CA ILE A 143 3.99 -0.16 22.62
C ILE A 143 2.59 0.03 23.21
#